data_AF-A8ILT6-F1
#
_entry.id   AF-A8ILT6-F1
#
_cell.length_a   1.000
_cell.length_b   1.000
_cell.length_c   1.000
_cell.angle_alpha   90.00
_cell.angle_beta   90.00
_cell.angle_gamma   90.00
#
_symmetry.space_group_name_H-M   'P 1'
#
loop_
_entity.id
_entity.type
_entity.pdbx_description
1 polymer ?
#
loop_
_entity_poly.entity_id
_entity_poly.type
_entity_poly.pdbx_seq_one_letter_code
_entity_poly.pdbx_strand_id
1 'polypeptide(L)'
;YWYQAGFNPAVFMRDLFWLSLDPPGPEWGLRFPPLAEGGYFLIAGFFFAISLLSFLARTWLRAEALGMGKHVAYAFAGGIWLVFVLGLFRPILMGSWSEAVPYGIFTHLDWTNLFSLTYGNLFYNPFHALSIAFLYGSALL
;
A
#
# COMPACT_ATOMS: atom_id res chain seq x y z
N TYR A 1 -3.10 15.04 6.29
CA TYR A 1 -2.99 14.99 7.76
C TYR A 1 -3.01 16.38 8.40
N TRP A 2 -2.11 17.32 8.05
CA TRP A 2 -2.09 18.66 8.68
C TRP A 2 -3.42 19.42 8.61
N TYR A 3 -4.11 19.30 7.47
CA TYR A 3 -5.49 19.81 7.30
C TYR A 3 -6.49 19.18 8.27
N GLN A 4 -6.45 17.86 8.48
CA GLN A 4 -7.33 17.15 9.43
C GLN A 4 -7.06 17.56 10.89
N ALA A 5 -5.82 17.94 11.20
CA ALA A 5 -5.45 18.48 12.51
C ALA A 5 -5.85 19.96 12.68
N GLY A 6 -6.57 20.56 11.73
CA GLY A 6 -6.92 21.98 11.77
C GLY A 6 -5.70 22.90 11.82
N PHE A 7 -4.58 22.47 11.22
CA PHE A 7 -3.29 23.17 11.27
C PHE A 7 -2.75 23.38 12.71
N ASN A 8 -3.21 22.58 13.68
CA ASN A 8 -2.77 22.65 15.07
C ASN A 8 -1.70 21.58 15.36
N PRO A 9 -0.48 21.98 15.79
CA PRO A 9 0.61 21.03 16.07
C PRO A 9 0.32 20.07 17.22
N ALA A 10 -0.37 20.52 18.27
CA ALA A 10 -0.69 19.67 19.41
C ALA A 10 -1.71 18.58 19.03
N VAL A 11 -2.73 18.95 18.23
CA VAL A 11 -3.71 18.01 17.69
C VAL A 11 -3.04 17.02 16.73
N PHE A 12 -2.20 17.52 15.82
CA PHE A 12 -1.47 16.66 14.88
C PHE A 12 -0.62 15.61 15.60
N MET A 13 0.10 16.00 16.66
CA MET A 13 0.94 15.08 17.43
C MET A 13 0.12 14.09 18.24
N ARG A 14 -0.98 14.53 18.88
CA ARG A 14 -1.88 13.66 19.66
C ARG A 14 -2.53 12.61 18.76
N ASP A 15 -2.99 13.01 17.57
CA ASP A 15 -3.83 12.19 16.71
C ASP A 15 -3.05 11.51 15.57
N LEU A 16 -1.72 11.69 15.48
CA LEU A 16 -0.90 11.29 14.33
C LEU A 16 -1.22 9.89 13.78
N PHE A 17 -1.45 8.91 14.66
CA PHE A 17 -1.68 7.52 14.25
C PHE A 17 -3.11 7.28 13.71
N TRP A 18 -4.05 8.16 14.04
CA TRP A 18 -5.44 8.13 13.62
C TRP A 18 -5.71 8.97 12.36
N LEU A 19 -4.77 9.84 11.96
CA LEU A 19 -4.89 10.61 10.73
C LEU A 19 -4.78 9.69 9.51
N SER A 20 -5.61 9.93 8.50
CA SER A 20 -5.71 9.05 7.32
C SER A 20 -5.88 9.83 6.02
N LEU A 21 -5.37 9.30 4.93
CA LEU A 21 -5.66 9.73 3.58
C LEU A 21 -6.33 8.52 2.91
N ASP A 22 -7.66 8.58 2.90
CA ASP A 22 -8.51 7.48 2.48
C ASP A 22 -8.68 7.42 0.96
N PRO A 23 -8.90 6.22 0.39
CA PRO A 23 -9.24 6.09 -1.02
C PRO A 23 -10.58 6.79 -1.35
N PRO A 24 -10.84 7.08 -2.63
CA PRO A 24 -12.14 7.57 -3.09
C PRO A 24 -13.29 6.62 -2.72
N GLY A 25 -14.46 7.17 -2.48
CA GLY A 25 -15.67 6.40 -2.23
C GLY A 25 -16.09 5.53 -3.45
N PRO A 26 -16.85 4.44 -3.24
CA PRO A 26 -17.25 3.52 -4.32
C PRO A 26 -18.04 4.19 -5.46
N GLU A 27 -18.75 5.28 -5.17
CA GLU A 27 -19.51 6.07 -6.15
C GLU A 27 -18.62 6.62 -7.28
N TRP A 28 -17.32 6.76 -7.05
CA TRP A 28 -16.36 7.19 -8.06
C TRP A 28 -15.91 6.04 -8.97
N GLY A 29 -16.06 4.78 -8.57
CA GLY A 29 -15.54 3.62 -9.30
C GLY A 29 -14.03 3.77 -9.52
N LEU A 30 -13.59 3.68 -10.79
CA LEU A 30 -12.20 3.93 -11.21
C LEU A 30 -11.95 5.36 -11.75
N ARG A 31 -12.91 6.28 -11.61
CA ARG A 31 -12.74 7.66 -12.07
C ARG A 31 -11.83 8.44 -11.13
N PHE A 32 -11.21 9.50 -11.65
CA PHE A 32 -10.48 10.46 -10.83
C PHE A 32 -11.48 11.41 -10.14
N PRO A 33 -11.58 11.41 -8.79
CA PRO A 33 -12.55 12.23 -8.07
C PRO A 33 -12.02 13.66 -7.82
N PRO A 34 -12.85 14.58 -7.31
CA PRO A 34 -12.40 15.84 -6.72
C PRO A 34 -11.29 15.62 -5.69
N LEU A 35 -10.41 16.61 -5.54
CA LEU A 35 -9.22 16.50 -4.68
C LEU A 35 -9.55 16.11 -3.24
N ALA A 36 -10.57 16.74 -2.66
CA ALA A 36 -11.02 16.49 -1.28
C ALA A 36 -11.75 15.15 -1.10
N GLU A 37 -12.18 14.50 -2.18
CA GLU A 37 -12.97 13.25 -2.18
C GLU A 37 -12.12 12.03 -2.59
N GLY A 38 -10.82 12.07 -2.27
CA GLY A 38 -9.87 10.99 -2.60
C GLY A 38 -8.95 11.29 -3.79
N GLY A 39 -9.04 12.47 -4.41
CA GLY A 39 -8.11 12.85 -5.48
C GLY A 39 -6.66 12.98 -4.98
N TYR A 40 -6.48 13.49 -3.76
CA TYR A 40 -5.16 13.51 -3.10
C TYR A 40 -4.60 12.11 -2.85
N PHE A 41 -5.46 11.11 -2.57
CA PHE A 41 -5.04 9.72 -2.41
C PHE A 41 -4.44 9.17 -3.69
N LEU A 42 -5.11 9.37 -4.84
CA LEU A 42 -4.60 8.90 -6.13
C LEU A 42 -3.30 9.59 -6.52
N ILE A 43 -3.17 10.89 -6.24
CA ILE A 43 -1.92 11.63 -6.48
C ILE A 43 -0.79 11.08 -5.61
N ALA A 44 -1.04 10.86 -4.31
CA ALA A 44 -0.05 10.29 -3.39
C ALA A 44 0.38 8.88 -3.85
N GLY A 45 -0.58 8.04 -4.24
CA GLY A 45 -0.31 6.70 -4.76
C GLY A 45 0.49 6.69 -6.06
N PHE A 46 0.22 7.62 -6.97
CA PHE A 46 1.00 7.77 -8.20
C PHE A 46 2.47 8.11 -7.91
N PHE A 47 2.73 9.12 -7.07
CA PHE A 47 4.10 9.48 -6.70
C PHE A 47 4.79 8.39 -5.86
N PHE A 48 4.04 7.68 -5.02
CA PHE A 48 4.57 6.52 -4.30
C PHE A 48 5.00 5.40 -5.27
N ALA A 49 4.19 5.08 -6.28
CA ALA A 49 4.55 4.10 -7.30
C ALA A 49 5.81 4.50 -8.07
N ILE A 50 5.92 5.78 -8.48
CA ILE A 50 7.15 6.31 -9.11
C ILE A 50 8.36 6.15 -8.19
N SER A 51 8.20 6.47 -6.90
CA SER A 51 9.28 6.34 -5.91
C SER A 51 9.80 4.89 -5.82
N LEU A 52 8.88 3.91 -5.70
CA LEU A 52 9.23 2.50 -5.64
C LEU A 52 9.94 2.01 -6.92
N LEU A 53 9.41 2.35 -8.09
CA LEU A 53 9.99 1.94 -9.38
C LEU A 53 11.36 2.61 -9.63
N SER A 54 11.50 3.87 -9.25
CA SER A 54 12.78 4.58 -9.32
C SER A 54 13.81 3.96 -8.38
N PHE A 55 13.40 3.54 -7.19
CA PHE A 55 14.28 2.85 -6.24
C PHE A 55 14.66 1.44 -6.72
N LEU A 56 13.76 0.74 -7.41
CA LEU A 56 14.06 -0.54 -8.06
C LEU A 56 15.12 -0.35 -9.16
N ALA A 57 14.93 0.64 -10.04
CA ALA A 57 15.89 0.99 -11.08
C ALA A 57 17.26 1.36 -10.48
N ARG A 58 17.28 2.16 -9.40
CA ARG A 58 18.49 2.46 -8.64
C ARG A 58 19.18 1.18 -8.16
N THR A 59 18.45 0.29 -7.50
CA THR A 59 18.98 -0.97 -6.97
C THR A 59 19.59 -1.82 -8.07
N TRP A 60 18.93 -1.90 -9.22
CA TRP A 60 19.42 -2.58 -10.41
C TRP A 60 20.73 -1.99 -10.93
N LEU A 61 20.77 -0.68 -11.16
CA LEU A 61 21.93 0.03 -11.71
C LEU A 61 23.15 -0.01 -10.78
N ARG A 62 22.93 -0.03 -9.46
CA ARG A 62 24.02 -0.17 -8.48
C ARG A 62 24.67 -1.56 -8.52
N ALA A 63 23.86 -2.62 -8.63
CA ALA A 63 24.40 -3.95 -8.83
C ALA A 63 25.20 -4.06 -10.15
N GLU A 64 24.78 -3.35 -11.20
CA GLU A 64 25.47 -3.35 -12.50
C GLU A 64 26.84 -2.71 -12.41
N ALA A 65 26.88 -1.50 -11.84
CA ALA A 65 28.10 -0.73 -11.68
C ALA A 65 29.18 -1.47 -10.86
N LEU A 66 28.78 -2.43 -10.03
CA LEU A 66 29.66 -3.24 -9.19
C LEU A 66 29.91 -4.66 -9.76
N GLY A 67 29.38 -4.98 -10.94
CA GLY A 67 29.52 -6.32 -11.53
C GLY A 67 28.84 -7.44 -10.73
N MET A 68 27.81 -7.11 -9.93
CA MET A 68 27.08 -8.04 -9.07
C MET A 68 25.82 -8.60 -9.76
N GLY A 69 25.37 -9.77 -9.27
CA GLY A 69 24.06 -10.32 -9.62
C GLY A 69 22.88 -9.45 -9.15
N LYS A 70 21.72 -9.61 -9.79
CA LYS A 70 20.51 -8.77 -9.54
C LYS A 70 19.55 -9.32 -8.50
N HIS A 71 19.96 -10.29 -7.69
CA HIS A 71 19.08 -11.02 -6.76
C HIS A 71 18.30 -10.09 -5.81
N VAL A 72 18.97 -9.05 -5.27
CA VAL A 72 18.32 -8.06 -4.40
C VAL A 72 17.24 -7.27 -5.16
N ALA A 73 17.49 -6.90 -6.41
CA ALA A 73 16.50 -6.19 -7.24
C ALA A 73 15.28 -7.08 -7.52
N TYR A 74 15.49 -8.38 -7.80
CA TYR A 74 14.39 -9.33 -7.97
C TYR A 74 13.57 -9.54 -6.68
N ALA A 75 14.23 -9.68 -5.53
CA ALA A 75 13.55 -9.78 -4.25
C ALA A 75 12.74 -8.51 -3.94
N PHE A 76 13.31 -7.33 -4.20
CA PHE A 76 12.62 -6.05 -4.02
C PHE A 76 11.41 -5.91 -4.96
N ALA A 77 11.52 -6.37 -6.21
CA ALA A 77 10.39 -6.40 -7.14
C ALA A 77 9.23 -7.27 -6.62
N GLY A 78 9.51 -8.36 -5.89
CA GLY A 78 8.49 -9.15 -5.20
C GLY A 78 7.73 -8.36 -4.12
N GLY A 79 8.42 -7.50 -3.37
CA GLY A 79 7.78 -6.57 -2.43
C GLY A 79 6.92 -5.50 -3.13
N ILE A 80 7.41 -4.91 -4.21
CA ILE A 80 6.65 -3.94 -5.02
C ILE A 80 5.40 -4.60 -5.62
N TRP A 81 5.50 -5.86 -6.06
CA TRP A 81 4.37 -6.61 -6.58
C TRP A 81 3.22 -6.68 -5.56
N LEU A 82 3.50 -7.02 -4.30
CA LEU A 82 2.47 -7.04 -3.25
C LEU A 82 1.80 -5.66 -3.07
N VAL A 83 2.60 -4.59 -3.01
CA VAL A 83 2.08 -3.21 -2.91
C VAL A 83 1.14 -2.89 -4.06
N PHE A 84 1.51 -3.24 -5.31
CA PHE A 84 0.67 -2.97 -6.47
C PHE A 84 -0.55 -3.88 -6.55
N VAL A 85 -0.47 -5.13 -6.12
CA VAL A 85 -1.64 -6.00 -6.02
C VAL A 85 -2.68 -5.38 -5.10
N LEU A 86 -2.29 -4.92 -3.91
CA LEU A 86 -3.22 -4.36 -2.92
C LEU A 86 -3.73 -2.97 -3.30
N GLY A 87 -2.85 -2.10 -3.80
CA GLY A 87 -3.16 -0.68 -4.04
C GLY A 87 -3.56 -0.31 -5.46
N LEU A 88 -3.36 -1.17 -6.47
CA LEU A 88 -3.58 -0.85 -7.88
C LEU A 88 -4.34 -1.94 -8.63
N PHE A 89 -3.77 -3.14 -8.76
CA PHE A 89 -4.34 -4.19 -9.61
C PHE A 89 -5.65 -4.74 -9.07
N ARG A 90 -5.73 -5.08 -7.78
CA ARG A 90 -6.99 -5.54 -7.18
C ARG A 90 -8.07 -4.46 -7.25
N PRO A 91 -7.85 -3.19 -6.86
CA PRO A 91 -8.84 -2.12 -7.07
C PRO A 91 -9.35 -2.02 -8.52
N ILE A 92 -8.46 -2.09 -9.51
CA ILE A 92 -8.84 -2.09 -10.94
C ILE A 92 -9.73 -3.29 -11.28
N LEU A 93 -9.35 -4.49 -10.84
CA LEU A 93 -10.13 -5.72 -11.09
C LEU A 93 -11.50 -5.70 -10.39
N MET A 94 -11.59 -5.06 -9.24
CA MET A 94 -12.83 -4.85 -8.49
C MET A 94 -13.66 -3.68 -9.03
N GLY A 95 -13.12 -2.89 -9.96
CA GLY A 95 -13.81 -1.74 -10.55
C GLY A 95 -13.98 -0.55 -9.62
N SER A 96 -13.22 -0.47 -8.51
CA SER A 96 -13.35 0.62 -7.54
C SER A 96 -12.04 0.95 -6.82
N TRP A 97 -11.70 2.24 -6.75
CA TRP A 97 -10.56 2.71 -5.94
C TRP A 97 -10.79 2.54 -4.44
N SER A 98 -12.04 2.44 -3.98
CA SER A 98 -12.40 2.25 -2.56
C SER A 98 -11.81 0.99 -1.94
N GLU A 99 -11.39 0.06 -2.78
CA GLU A 99 -10.79 -1.22 -2.39
C GLU A 99 -9.31 -1.12 -2.00
N ALA A 100 -8.66 0.01 -2.30
CA ALA A 100 -7.24 0.22 -2.03
C ALA A 100 -6.96 0.47 -0.54
N VAL A 101 -5.72 0.21 -0.11
CA VAL A 101 -5.28 0.42 1.27
C VAL A 101 -5.16 1.94 1.54
N PRO A 102 -5.76 2.49 2.62
CA PRO A 102 -5.59 3.89 2.99
C PRO A 102 -4.17 4.19 3.47
N TYR A 103 -3.73 5.43 3.31
CA TYR A 103 -2.48 5.88 3.93
C TYR A 103 -2.79 6.40 5.33
N GLY A 104 -2.37 5.68 6.37
CA GLY A 104 -2.52 6.06 7.78
C GLY A 104 -2.09 4.92 8.68
N ILE A 105 -1.64 5.20 9.92
CA ILE A 105 -1.03 4.17 10.77
C ILE A 105 -2.09 3.18 11.26
N PHE A 106 -3.19 3.64 11.85
CA PHE A 106 -4.24 2.73 12.28
C PHE A 106 -5.21 2.37 11.16
N THR A 107 -5.49 3.28 10.23
CA THR A 107 -6.43 2.99 9.14
C THR A 107 -5.95 1.92 8.17
N HIS A 108 -4.64 1.77 7.91
CA HIS A 108 -4.16 0.63 7.11
C HIS A 108 -4.27 -0.71 7.86
N LEU A 109 -4.15 -0.70 9.21
CA LEU A 109 -4.37 -1.89 10.04
C LEU A 109 -5.86 -2.26 10.07
N ASP A 110 -6.73 -1.26 10.22
CA ASP A 110 -8.18 -1.44 10.13
C ASP A 110 -8.56 -2.03 8.78
N TRP A 111 -8.03 -1.49 7.68
CA TRP A 111 -8.23 -2.05 6.33
C TRP A 111 -7.82 -3.53 6.26
N THR A 112 -6.71 -3.91 6.87
CA THR A 112 -6.22 -5.30 6.85
C THR A 112 -7.21 -6.24 7.55
N ASN A 113 -7.76 -5.82 8.69
CA ASN A 113 -8.78 -6.57 9.41
C ASN A 113 -10.10 -6.63 8.62
N LEU A 114 -10.59 -5.48 8.14
CA LEU A 114 -11.82 -5.41 7.35
C LEU A 114 -11.73 -6.26 6.08
N PHE A 115 -10.60 -6.22 5.37
CA PHE A 115 -10.37 -7.06 4.19
C PHE A 115 -10.52 -8.55 4.53
N SER A 116 -10.01 -9.00 5.67
CA SER A 116 -10.24 -10.37 6.14
C SER A 116 -11.71 -10.68 6.39
N LEU A 117 -12.41 -9.78 7.09
CA LEU A 117 -13.83 -9.97 7.43
C LEU A 117 -14.72 -9.99 6.18
N THR A 118 -14.51 -9.06 5.25
CA THR A 118 -15.27 -8.93 4.00
C THR A 118 -15.20 -10.18 3.15
N TYR A 119 -14.04 -10.86 3.11
CA TYR A 119 -13.84 -12.06 2.30
C TYR A 119 -13.93 -13.36 3.11
N GLY A 120 -14.60 -13.35 4.26
CA GLY A 120 -14.95 -14.58 4.97
C GLY A 120 -13.77 -15.25 5.66
N ASN A 121 -12.90 -14.45 6.30
CA ASN A 121 -11.72 -14.85 7.06
C ASN A 121 -10.55 -15.39 6.22
N LEU A 122 -9.51 -14.56 6.09
CA LEU A 122 -8.30 -14.89 5.33
C LEU A 122 -7.48 -16.06 5.86
N PHE A 123 -7.72 -16.56 7.08
CA PHE A 123 -7.04 -17.78 7.55
C PHE A 123 -7.35 -19.01 6.68
N TYR A 124 -8.47 -19.01 5.96
CA TYR A 124 -8.83 -20.09 5.03
C TYR A 124 -8.34 -19.85 3.60
N ASN A 125 -7.67 -18.74 3.31
CA ASN A 125 -7.05 -18.51 2.01
C ASN A 125 -5.70 -19.25 1.94
N PRO A 126 -5.51 -20.22 1.02
CA PRO A 126 -4.29 -21.01 0.95
C PRO A 126 -3.04 -20.18 0.62
N PHE A 127 -3.17 -19.11 -0.17
CA PHE A 127 -2.04 -18.21 -0.47
C PHE A 127 -1.65 -17.36 0.74
N HIS A 128 -2.62 -16.96 1.57
CA HIS A 128 -2.33 -16.28 2.83
C HIS A 128 -1.59 -17.21 3.81
N ALA A 129 -2.05 -18.46 3.94
CA ALA A 129 -1.37 -19.47 4.75
C ALA A 129 0.08 -19.74 4.26
N LEU A 130 0.29 -19.85 2.94
CA LEU A 130 1.63 -19.96 2.36
C LEU A 130 2.50 -18.75 2.67
N SER A 131 1.95 -17.52 2.57
CA SER A 131 2.68 -16.30 2.92
C SER A 131 3.10 -16.29 4.39
N ILE A 132 2.26 -16.79 5.31
CA ILE A 132 2.60 -16.93 6.73
C ILE A 132 3.72 -17.96 6.92
N ALA A 133 3.63 -19.11 6.24
CA ALA A 133 4.67 -20.13 6.30
C ALA A 133 6.03 -19.60 5.83
N PHE A 134 6.07 -18.82 4.75
CA PHE A 134 7.30 -18.17 4.28
C PHE A 134 7.78 -17.04 5.19
N LEU A 135 6.87 -16.27 5.80
CA LEU A 135 7.22 -15.27 6.80
C LEU A 135 7.91 -15.94 8.00
N TYR A 136 7.32 -17.00 8.56
CA TYR A 136 7.92 -17.76 9.66
C TYR A 136 9.23 -18.44 9.25
N GLY A 137 9.27 -19.03 8.05
CA GLY A 137 10.49 -19.61 7.49
C GLY A 137 11.63 -18.59 7.36
N SER A 138 11.32 -17.33 6.99
CA SER A 138 12.33 -16.27 6.85
C SER A 138 12.99 -15.83 8.16
N ALA A 139 12.33 -16.07 9.30
CA ALA A 139 12.89 -15.81 10.63
C ALA A 139 13.61 -17.04 11.20
N LEU A 140 13.29 -18.24 10.70
CA LEU A 140 13.89 -19.50 11.16
C LEU A 140 15.21 -19.83 10.45
N LEU A 141 15.31 -19.53 9.14
CA LEU A 141 16.52 -19.71 8.33
C LEU A 141 17.52 -18.57 8.57
#